data_AF-A0A932PXF3-F1
#
_entry.id   AF-A0A932PXF3-F1
#
_cell.length_a   1.000
_cell.length_b   1.000
_cell.length_c   1.000
_cell.angle_alpha   90.00
_cell.angle_beta   90.00
_cell.angle_gamma   90.00
#
_symmetry.space_group_name_H-M   'P 1'
#
loop_
_entity.id
_entity.type
_entity.pdbx_description
1 polymer ?
#
loop_
_entity_poly.entity_id
_entity_poly.type
_entity_poly.pdbx_seq_one_letter_code
_entity_poly.pdbx_strand_id
1 'polypeptide(L)'
;MPKDDRPVDVGLASLKGKDEPALIEWWKQRFGLIAAIPSEIARVGALTPQLRELSRVTDEQERRKLTRARMTAFAQLPEETKALIRAARQKAWDVDRAVLEADEKLVQELLPQLDEVTRASYPRS
;
A
#
# COMPACT_ATOMS: atom_id res chain seq x y z
N MET A 1 -8.62 -24.53 -16.81
CA MET A 1 -8.63 -24.29 -15.35
C MET A 1 -9.14 -22.88 -15.11
N PRO A 2 -10.18 -22.66 -14.30
CA PRO A 2 -10.53 -21.30 -13.93
C PRO A 2 -9.34 -20.73 -13.14
N LYS A 3 -8.86 -19.54 -13.52
CA LYS A 3 -7.92 -18.80 -12.67
C LYS A 3 -8.68 -18.49 -11.40
N ASP A 4 -8.23 -19.08 -10.31
CA ASP A 4 -8.71 -18.75 -8.98
C ASP A 4 -8.17 -17.33 -8.72
N ASP A 5 -8.92 -16.32 -9.13
CA ASP A 5 -8.57 -14.90 -8.97
C ASP A 5 -8.65 -14.62 -7.47
N ARG A 6 -7.55 -14.88 -6.75
CA ARG A 6 -7.52 -14.65 -5.32
C ARG A 6 -7.76 -13.16 -5.12
N PRO A 7 -8.47 -12.75 -4.07
CA PRO A 7 -8.74 -11.34 -3.83
C PRO A 7 -7.50 -10.44 -3.84
N VAL A 8 -6.30 -10.97 -3.56
CA VAL A 8 -4.98 -10.30 -3.66
C VAL A 8 -4.51 -9.98 -5.08
N ASP A 9 -5.01 -10.71 -6.08
CA ASP A 9 -4.67 -10.58 -7.49
C ASP A 9 -5.51 -9.48 -8.19
N VAL A 10 -6.55 -8.95 -7.52
CA VAL A 10 -7.27 -7.75 -7.98
C VAL A 10 -6.38 -6.51 -7.83
N GLY A 11 -5.95 -5.94 -8.95
CA GLY A 11 -5.04 -4.78 -8.99
C GLY A 11 -5.72 -3.42 -8.79
N LEU A 12 -4.89 -2.38 -8.72
CA LEU A 12 -5.32 -0.98 -8.53
C LEU A 12 -6.17 -0.44 -9.69
N ALA A 13 -6.16 -1.11 -10.84
CA ALA A 13 -7.04 -0.76 -11.97
C ALA A 13 -8.53 -0.75 -11.59
N SER A 14 -8.93 -1.59 -10.62
CA SER A 14 -10.29 -1.63 -10.08
C SER A 14 -10.69 -0.40 -9.26
N LEU A 15 -9.74 0.48 -8.93
CA LEU A 15 -9.93 1.62 -8.05
C LEU A 15 -10.22 2.93 -8.78
N LYS A 16 -10.04 2.95 -10.10
CA LYS A 16 -10.21 4.16 -10.91
C LYS A 16 -11.61 4.75 -10.70
N GLY A 17 -11.66 6.03 -10.31
CA GLY A 17 -12.92 6.76 -10.14
C GLY A 17 -13.70 6.46 -8.86
N LYS A 18 -13.16 5.61 -7.97
CA LYS A 18 -13.73 5.44 -6.62
C LYS A 18 -13.46 6.67 -5.76
N ASP A 19 -14.34 6.92 -4.80
CA ASP A 19 -14.17 7.96 -3.78
C ASP A 19 -13.14 7.54 -2.71
N GLU A 20 -12.63 8.52 -1.97
CA GLU A 20 -11.56 8.29 -0.98
C GLU A 20 -11.92 7.26 0.11
N PRO A 21 -13.15 7.24 0.68
CA PRO A 21 -13.54 6.19 1.64
C PRO A 21 -13.46 4.78 1.06
N ALA A 22 -13.93 4.56 -0.18
CA ALA A 22 -13.85 3.24 -0.80
C ALA A 22 -12.40 2.83 -1.09
N LEU A 23 -11.52 3.78 -1.44
CA LEU A 23 -10.09 3.52 -1.61
C LEU A 23 -9.43 3.09 -0.29
N ILE A 24 -9.78 3.77 0.82
CA ILE A 24 -9.25 3.46 2.16
C ILE A 24 -9.67 2.03 2.57
N GLU A 25 -10.96 1.70 2.43
CA GLU A 25 -11.46 0.37 2.80
C GLU A 25 -10.85 -0.74 1.95
N TRP A 26 -10.67 -0.50 0.65
CA TRP A 26 -9.98 -1.45 -0.21
C TRP A 26 -8.54 -1.70 0.24
N TRP A 27 -7.80 -0.64 0.60
CA TRP A 27 -6.44 -0.78 1.10
C TRP A 27 -6.38 -1.50 2.44
N LYS A 28 -7.31 -1.25 3.35
CA LYS A 28 -7.40 -2.02 4.62
C LYS A 28 -7.60 -3.49 4.37
N GLN A 29 -8.55 -3.85 3.50
CA GLN A 29 -8.79 -5.25 3.12
C GLN A 29 -7.54 -5.86 2.48
N ARG A 30 -6.88 -5.13 1.58
CA ARG A 30 -5.63 -5.57 0.94
C ARG A 30 -4.52 -5.83 1.96
N PHE A 31 -4.32 -4.93 2.92
CA PHE A 31 -3.34 -5.11 3.98
C PHE A 31 -3.67 -6.27 4.91
N GLY A 32 -4.96 -6.45 5.27
CA GLY A 32 -5.41 -7.61 6.04
C GLY A 32 -5.10 -8.94 5.34
N LEU A 33 -5.39 -9.02 4.04
CA LEU A 33 -5.08 -10.20 3.23
C LEU A 33 -3.58 -10.47 3.14
N ILE A 34 -2.75 -9.43 2.96
CA ILE A 34 -1.30 -9.58 2.93
C ILE A 34 -0.79 -10.04 4.31
N ALA A 35 -1.24 -9.43 5.40
CA ALA A 35 -0.80 -9.78 6.74
C ALA A 35 -1.17 -11.22 7.14
N ALA A 36 -2.31 -11.73 6.65
CA ALA A 36 -2.74 -13.11 6.87
C ALA A 36 -1.88 -14.17 6.16
N ILE A 37 -1.04 -13.79 5.20
CA ILE A 37 -0.12 -14.72 4.55
C ILE A 37 0.95 -15.13 5.58
N PRO A 38 1.17 -16.43 5.85
CA PRO A 38 2.08 -16.87 6.92
C PRO A 38 3.56 -16.64 6.60
N SER A 39 3.95 -16.80 5.33
CA SER A 39 5.33 -16.63 4.87
C SER A 39 5.68 -15.16 4.64
N GLU A 40 6.75 -14.70 5.27
CA GLU A 40 7.27 -13.35 5.09
C GLU A 40 7.66 -13.06 3.64
N ILE A 41 8.35 -14.00 2.98
CA ILE A 41 8.73 -13.86 1.56
C ILE A 41 7.46 -13.73 0.70
N ALA A 42 6.42 -14.49 0.99
CA ALA A 42 5.15 -14.40 0.27
C ALA A 42 4.44 -13.06 0.54
N ARG A 43 4.53 -12.49 1.76
CA ARG A 43 4.04 -11.13 2.05
C ARG A 43 4.75 -10.07 1.21
N VAL A 44 6.08 -10.14 1.11
CA VAL A 44 6.87 -9.26 0.24
C VAL A 44 6.45 -9.42 -1.22
N GLY A 45 6.29 -10.66 -1.68
CA GLY A 45 5.83 -10.99 -3.03
C GLY A 45 4.40 -10.51 -3.33
N ALA A 46 3.54 -10.38 -2.31
CA ALA A 46 2.18 -9.83 -2.45
C ALA A 46 2.13 -8.30 -2.37
N LEU A 47 2.99 -7.67 -1.55
CA LEU A 47 3.02 -6.22 -1.39
C LEU A 47 3.72 -5.52 -2.57
N THR A 48 4.86 -6.05 -3.02
CA THR A 48 5.69 -5.39 -4.05
C THR A 48 4.94 -5.12 -5.37
N PRO A 49 4.11 -6.05 -5.91
CA PRO A 49 3.31 -5.78 -7.09
C PRO A 49 2.33 -4.62 -6.91
N GLN A 50 1.74 -4.45 -5.71
CA GLN A 50 0.81 -3.35 -5.43
C GLN A 50 1.51 -1.99 -5.49
N LEU A 51 2.73 -1.91 -4.94
CA LEU A 51 3.58 -0.71 -5.02
C LEU A 51 3.99 -0.40 -6.46
N ARG A 52 4.32 -1.44 -7.23
CA ARG A 52 4.69 -1.30 -8.65
C ARG A 52 3.52 -0.87 -9.53
N GLU A 53 2.33 -1.38 -9.27
CA GLU A 53 1.12 -0.90 -9.94
C GLU A 53 0.86 0.56 -9.61
N LEU A 54 1.01 0.95 -8.33
CA LEU A 54 0.81 2.34 -7.90
C LEU A 54 1.79 3.28 -8.60
N SER A 55 3.07 2.89 -8.70
CA SER A 55 4.10 3.70 -9.36
C SER A 55 3.85 3.85 -10.87
N ARG A 56 3.12 2.91 -11.49
CA ARG A 56 2.77 2.91 -12.93
C ARG A 56 1.52 3.73 -13.26
N VAL A 57 0.77 4.22 -12.27
CA VAL A 57 -0.36 5.13 -12.51
C VAL A 57 0.18 6.44 -13.09
N THR A 58 -0.16 6.71 -14.36
CA THR A 58 0.35 7.87 -15.11
C THR A 58 -0.34 9.18 -14.75
N ASP A 59 -1.59 9.12 -14.29
CA ASP A 59 -2.30 10.28 -13.76
C ASP A 59 -1.75 10.60 -12.36
N GLU A 60 -1.05 11.73 -12.26
CA GLU A 60 -0.40 12.13 -11.00
C GLU A 60 -1.41 12.40 -9.88
N GLN A 61 -2.56 13.02 -10.20
CA GLN A 61 -3.58 13.33 -9.20
C GLN A 61 -4.20 12.04 -8.66
N GLU A 62 -4.51 11.09 -9.55
CA GLU A 62 -5.04 9.80 -9.15
C GLU A 62 -4.00 9.00 -8.34
N ARG A 63 -2.72 9.01 -8.76
CA ARG A 63 -1.64 8.36 -8.00
C ARG A 63 -1.50 8.95 -6.60
N ARG A 64 -1.54 10.28 -6.46
CA ARG A 64 -1.52 10.98 -5.17
C ARG A 64 -2.71 10.58 -4.30
N LYS A 65 -3.91 10.54 -4.87
CA LYS A 65 -5.15 10.12 -4.19
C LYS A 65 -5.06 8.68 -3.69
N LEU A 66 -4.64 7.74 -4.53
CA LEU A 66 -4.45 6.34 -4.17
C LEU A 66 -3.39 6.16 -3.08
N THR A 67 -2.29 6.92 -3.17
CA THR A 67 -1.20 6.90 -2.17
C THR A 67 -1.67 7.45 -0.83
N ARG A 68 -2.42 8.55 -0.83
CA ARG A 68 -3.05 9.12 0.38
C ARG A 68 -3.98 8.12 1.03
N ALA A 69 -4.90 7.53 0.26
CA ALA A 69 -5.83 6.53 0.76
C ALA A 69 -5.11 5.31 1.36
N ARG A 70 -4.01 4.85 0.72
CA ARG A 70 -3.16 3.78 1.27
C ARG A 70 -2.55 4.18 2.60
N MET A 71 -2.05 5.41 2.73
CA MET A 71 -1.42 5.88 3.96
C MET A 71 -2.42 5.97 5.11
N THR A 72 -3.58 6.55 4.85
CA THR A 72 -4.68 6.62 5.81
C THR A 72 -5.18 5.22 6.19
N ALA A 73 -5.33 4.31 5.23
CA ALA A 73 -5.70 2.93 5.50
C ALA A 73 -4.69 2.24 6.41
N PHE A 74 -3.39 2.37 6.13
CA PHE A 74 -2.33 1.80 6.96
C PHE A 74 -2.35 2.33 8.40
N ALA A 75 -2.57 3.63 8.59
CA ALA A 75 -2.65 4.24 9.91
C ALA A 75 -3.81 3.72 10.77
N GLN A 76 -4.90 3.27 10.13
CA GLN A 76 -6.10 2.76 10.78
C GLN A 76 -6.04 1.24 11.07
N LEU A 77 -4.96 0.55 10.71
CA LEU A 77 -4.80 -0.89 10.99
C LEU A 77 -4.47 -1.17 12.46
N PRO A 78 -4.73 -2.40 12.97
CA PRO A 78 -4.16 -2.88 14.22
C PRO A 78 -2.62 -2.87 14.18
N GLU A 79 -1.96 -2.64 15.31
CA GLU A 79 -0.48 -2.54 15.38
C GLU A 79 0.23 -3.82 14.92
N GLU A 80 -0.33 -5.00 15.19
CA GLU A 80 0.21 -6.28 14.70
C GLU A 80 0.23 -6.33 13.16
N THR A 81 -0.88 -5.94 12.52
CA THR A 81 -0.96 -5.84 11.06
C THR A 81 0.02 -4.78 10.53
N LYS A 82 0.14 -3.62 11.19
CA LYS A 82 1.12 -2.59 10.81
C LYS A 82 2.54 -3.12 10.85
N ALA A 83 2.91 -3.87 11.89
CA ALA A 83 4.25 -4.45 12.03
C ALA A 83 4.57 -5.41 10.87
N LEU A 84 3.63 -6.29 10.51
CA LEU A 84 3.78 -7.22 9.39
C LEU A 84 3.94 -6.51 8.04
N ILE A 85 3.15 -5.46 7.80
CA ILE A 85 3.23 -4.67 6.57
C ILE A 85 4.51 -3.83 6.52
N ARG A 86 4.95 -3.24 7.63
CA ARG A 86 6.25 -2.51 7.70
C ARG A 86 7.41 -3.44 7.39
N ALA A 87 7.44 -4.65 7.98
CA ALA A 87 8.48 -5.63 7.72
C ALA A 87 8.50 -6.06 6.24
N ALA A 88 7.32 -6.33 5.65
CA ALA A 88 7.22 -6.65 4.23
C ALA A 88 7.70 -5.49 3.33
N ARG A 89 7.32 -4.25 3.67
CA ARG A 89 7.77 -3.05 2.94
C ARG A 89 9.28 -2.86 3.04
N GLN A 90 9.86 -3.07 4.22
CA GLN A 90 11.31 -2.96 4.43
C GLN A 90 12.07 -3.94 3.54
N LYS A 91 11.61 -5.19 3.44
CA LYS A 91 12.23 -6.20 2.57
C LYS A 91 11.96 -5.99 1.08
N ALA A 92 10.89 -5.27 0.72
CA ALA A 92 10.63 -4.94 -0.68
C ALA A 92 11.70 -4.02 -1.28
N TRP A 93 12.48 -3.30 -0.46
CA TRP A 93 13.65 -2.53 -0.91
C TRP A 93 14.72 -3.39 -1.58
N ASP A 94 14.88 -4.64 -1.14
CA ASP A 94 15.85 -5.58 -1.72
C ASP A 94 15.33 -6.22 -3.01
N VAL A 95 14.02 -6.15 -3.27
CA VAL A 95 13.37 -6.74 -4.44
C VAL A 95 13.24 -5.73 -5.58
N ASP A 96 12.81 -4.49 -5.29
CA ASP A 96 12.54 -3.49 -6.31
C ASP A 96 12.79 -2.06 -5.77
N ARG A 97 14.07 -1.74 -5.54
CA ARG A 97 14.49 -0.46 -4.93
C ARG A 97 13.90 0.77 -5.64
N ALA A 98 13.90 0.80 -6.96
CA ALA A 98 13.43 1.96 -7.73
C ALA A 98 11.94 2.26 -7.48
N VAL A 99 11.10 1.21 -7.36
CA VAL A 99 9.68 1.37 -7.00
C VAL A 99 9.54 1.92 -5.58
N LEU A 100 10.34 1.42 -4.63
CA LEU A 100 10.28 1.86 -3.24
C LEU A 100 10.79 3.30 -3.05
N GLU A 101 11.82 3.73 -3.77
CA GLU A 101 12.30 5.12 -3.75
C GLU A 101 11.26 6.09 -4.31
N ALA A 102 10.62 5.73 -5.43
CA ALA A 102 9.54 6.53 -6.01
C ALA A 102 8.32 6.62 -5.08
N ASP A 103 7.98 5.50 -4.43
CA ASP A 103 6.91 5.44 -3.43
C ASP A 103 7.22 6.27 -2.19
N GLU A 104 8.42 6.13 -1.63
CA GLU A 104 8.88 6.86 -0.45
C GLU A 104 8.88 8.36 -0.70
N LYS A 105 9.38 8.80 -1.87
CA LYS A 105 9.34 10.21 -2.25
C LYS A 105 7.93 10.77 -2.20
N LEU A 106 6.95 10.07 -2.78
CA LEU A 106 5.56 10.51 -2.80
C LEU A 106 4.93 10.49 -1.40
N VAL A 107 5.25 9.49 -0.59
CA VAL A 107 4.85 9.41 0.83
C VAL A 107 5.34 10.65 1.58
N GLN A 108 6.62 11.00 1.46
CA GLN A 108 7.21 12.16 2.12
C GLN A 108 6.58 13.49 1.66
N GLU A 109 6.25 13.63 0.37
CA GLU A 109 5.54 14.80 -0.14
C GLU A 109 4.10 14.93 0.41
N LEU A 110 3.44 13.80 0.68
CA LEU A 110 2.06 13.77 1.17
C LEU A 110 1.96 13.89 2.70
N LEU A 111 2.94 13.37 3.45
CA LEU A 111 2.92 13.34 4.93
C LEU A 111 2.55 14.67 5.62
N PRO A 112 3.05 15.84 5.17
CA PRO A 112 2.67 17.13 5.76
C PRO A 112 1.20 17.49 5.59
N GLN A 113 0.52 16.91 4.59
CA GLN A 113 -0.86 17.21 4.21
C GLN A 113 -1.88 16.31 4.91
N LEU A 114 -1.43 15.27 5.63
CA LEU A 114 -2.29 14.32 6.30
C LEU A 114 -2.58 14.72 7.73
N ASP A 115 -3.63 14.14 8.31
CA ASP A 115 -3.97 14.29 9.72
C ASP A 115 -2.84 13.76 10.63
N GLU A 116 -2.88 14.20 11.90
CA GLU A 116 -1.84 13.88 12.88
C GLU A 116 -1.71 12.38 13.14
N VAL A 117 -2.82 11.64 13.19
CA VAL A 117 -2.83 10.19 13.46
C VAL A 117 -2.16 9.44 12.31
N THR A 118 -2.50 9.79 11.08
CA THR A 118 -1.86 9.21 9.90
C THR A 118 -0.38 9.54 9.87
N ARG A 119 0.00 10.80 10.13
CA ARG A 119 1.41 11.21 10.17
C ARG A 119 2.22 10.47 11.24
N ALA A 120 1.66 10.28 12.44
CA ALA A 120 2.32 9.56 13.53
C ALA A 120 2.55 8.07 13.21
N SER A 121 1.75 7.49 12.31
CA SER A 121 1.92 6.10 11.88
C SER A 121 3.11 5.89 10.93
N TYR A 122 3.69 6.96 10.40
CA TYR A 122 4.86 6.95 9.54
C TYR A 122 6.04 7.58 10.28
N PRO A 123 6.96 6.79 10.86
CA PRO A 123 8.13 7.34 11.52
C PRO A 123 8.94 8.14 10.51
N ARG A 124 9.38 9.35 10.91
CA ARG A 124 10.33 10.12 10.12
C ARG A 124 11.62 9.32 10.06
N SER A 125 11.98 8.87 8.87
CA SER A 125 13.30 8.32 8.54
C SER A 125 14.38 9.38 8.71
#